data_AF-A0AA97J0N3-F1
#
_entry.id   AF-A0AA97J0N3-F1
#
_cell.length_a   1.000
_cell.length_b   1.000
_cell.length_c   1.000
_cell.angle_alpha   90.00
_cell.angle_beta   90.00
_cell.angle_gamma   90.00
#
_symmetry.space_group_name_H-M   'P 1'
#
loop_
_entity.id
_entity.type
_entity.pdbx_description
1 polymer ?
#
loop_
_entity_poly.entity_id
_entity_poly.type
_entity_poly.pdbx_seq_one_letter_code
_entity_poly.pdbx_strand_id
1 'polypeptide(L)'
;MNEEENHSAFFIRVQNPAERDDLKPGDLIEIFRSPCQHWAIYVGDRKVVHLAADRDHLADGIPMALMSSRAFIKKDWLEDVVRKDRYRVNNKHDE
;
A
#
# COMPACT_ATOMS: atom_id res chain seq x y z
N MET A 1 23.62 9.23 35.24
CA MET A 1 22.20 8.88 35.42
C MET A 1 21.51 9.37 34.15
N ASN A 2 21.48 8.68 33.00
CA ASN A 2 20.97 7.35 32.60
C ASN A 2 19.52 7.04 33.00
N GLU A 3 18.71 6.86 31.94
CA GLU A 3 17.45 6.11 31.69
C GLU A 3 16.72 6.88 30.56
N GLU A 4 16.95 6.63 29.26
CA GLU A 4 16.55 5.46 28.45
C GLU A 4 15.05 5.16 28.53
N GLU A 5 14.30 5.46 27.46
CA GLU A 5 13.32 4.54 26.85
C GLU A 5 12.75 5.08 25.52
N ASN A 6 13.33 4.56 24.43
CA ASN A 6 12.62 3.87 23.34
C ASN A 6 11.22 4.35 22.93
N HIS A 7 11.14 5.25 21.95
CA HIS A 7 10.07 5.20 20.96
C HIS A 7 10.65 5.31 19.54
N SER A 8 11.34 4.25 19.15
CA SER A 8 11.64 3.91 17.76
C SER A 8 10.33 3.69 17.01
N ALA A 9 9.86 4.72 16.33
CA ALA A 9 8.92 4.57 15.23
C ALA A 9 9.67 5.00 13.98
N PHE A 10 10.13 4.01 13.21
CA PHE A 10 10.72 4.17 11.89
C PHE A 10 9.76 4.95 10.99
N PHE A 11 9.96 6.25 10.91
CA PHE A 11 9.26 7.12 9.98
C PHE A 11 9.86 6.91 8.59
N ILE A 12 9.18 6.14 7.74
CA ILE A 12 9.58 6.05 6.36
C ILE A 12 8.68 6.97 5.54
N ARG A 13 9.19 8.20 5.35
CA ARG A 13 9.09 8.83 4.03
C ARG A 13 9.79 7.86 3.09
N VAL A 14 9.11 7.34 2.07
CA VAL A 14 9.75 6.49 1.06
C VAL A 14 10.87 7.29 0.39
N GLN A 15 12.08 7.12 0.94
CA GLN A 15 13.36 7.55 0.39
C GLN A 15 14.42 6.48 0.68
N ASN A 16 14.03 5.21 0.92
CA ASN A 16 15.01 4.13 1.04
C ASN A 16 14.79 3.08 -0.07
N PRO A 17 15.68 3.01 -1.09
CA PRO A 17 15.61 1.98 -2.12
C PRO A 17 15.77 0.56 -1.58
N ALA A 18 16.34 0.38 -0.38
CA ALA A 18 16.55 -0.92 0.25
C ALA A 18 15.25 -1.66 0.63
N GLU A 19 14.13 -0.97 0.89
CA GLU A 19 12.85 -1.65 1.19
C GLU A 19 12.17 -2.24 -0.05
N ARG A 20 12.65 -1.90 -1.26
CA ARG A 20 12.19 -2.53 -2.51
C ARG A 20 12.81 -3.92 -2.69
N ASP A 21 13.97 -4.16 -2.08
CA ASP A 21 14.74 -5.39 -2.24
C ASP A 21 14.25 -6.52 -1.32
N ASP A 22 13.43 -6.22 -0.31
CA ASP A 22 12.88 -7.21 0.63
C ASP A 22 11.45 -7.70 0.28
N LEU A 23 10.83 -7.17 -0.79
CA LEU A 23 9.50 -7.61 -1.22
C LEU A 23 9.54 -9.01 -1.85
N LYS A 24 8.77 -9.92 -1.27
CA LYS A 24 8.61 -11.29 -1.75
C LYS A 24 7.27 -11.45 -2.48
N PRO A 25 7.24 -12.16 -3.62
CA PRO A 25 5.98 -12.49 -4.27
C PRO A 25 5.01 -13.13 -3.26
N GLY A 26 3.82 -12.56 -3.14
CA GLY A 26 2.82 -12.94 -2.13
C GLY A 26 2.61 -11.89 -1.03
N ASP A 27 3.55 -10.98 -0.80
CA ASP A 27 3.43 -9.96 0.24
C ASP A 27 2.21 -9.05 0.03
N LEU A 28 1.44 -8.87 1.11
CA LEU A 28 0.33 -7.92 1.19
C LEU A 28 0.87 -6.52 1.46
N ILE A 29 0.55 -5.60 0.57
CA ILE A 29 0.96 -4.20 0.64
C ILE A 29 -0.24 -3.36 1.08
N GLU A 30 -0.10 -2.76 2.26
CA GLU A 30 -1.04 -1.79 2.81
C GLU A 30 -0.61 -0.38 2.41
N ILE A 31 -1.45 0.33 1.66
CA ILE A 31 -1.20 1.69 1.19
C ILE A 31 -2.10 2.65 1.99
N PHE A 32 -1.46 3.60 2.66
CA PHE A 32 -2.13 4.57 3.53
C PHE A 32 -2.78 5.69 2.73
N ARG A 33 -3.99 5.42 2.22
CA ARG A 33 -4.87 6.41 1.59
C ARG A 33 -5.92 6.90 2.57
N SER A 34 -6.16 8.21 2.58
CA SER A 34 -7.30 8.81 3.30
C SER A 34 -8.42 9.03 2.29
N PRO A 35 -9.69 8.64 2.56
CA PRO A 35 -10.26 8.20 3.85
C PRO A 35 -10.20 6.70 4.15
N CYS A 36 -9.77 5.85 3.20
CA CYS A 36 -9.69 4.40 3.39
C CYS A 36 -8.37 3.84 2.87
N GLN A 37 -7.80 2.90 3.62
CA GLN A 37 -6.60 2.20 3.22
C GLN A 37 -6.85 1.41 1.93
N HIS A 38 -5.86 1.43 1.06
CA HIS A 38 -5.86 0.65 -0.17
C HIS A 38 -4.94 -0.55 -0.01
N TRP A 39 -5.24 -1.64 -0.71
CA TRP A 39 -4.51 -2.90 -0.58
C TRP A 39 -4.08 -3.43 -1.93
N ALA A 40 -2.91 -4.04 -1.96
CA ALA A 40 -2.36 -4.71 -3.13
C ALA A 40 -1.57 -5.95 -2.71
N ILE A 41 -1.35 -6.88 -3.64
CA ILE A 41 -0.49 -8.06 -3.45
C ILE A 41 0.70 -7.94 -4.38
N TYR A 42 1.91 -8.09 -3.86
CA TYR A 42 3.13 -8.09 -4.65
C TYR A 42 3.27 -9.37 -5.47
N VAL A 43 3.57 -9.24 -6.76
CA VAL A 43 3.70 -10.40 -7.67
C VAL A 43 5.08 -10.52 -8.31
N GLY A 44 6.07 -9.77 -7.81
CA GLY A 44 7.41 -9.70 -8.39
C GLY A 44 7.59 -8.56 -9.40
N ASP A 45 8.84 -8.34 -9.82
CA ASP A 45 9.22 -7.35 -10.84
C ASP A 45 8.66 -5.94 -10.62
N ARG A 46 8.61 -5.49 -9.36
CA ARG A 46 8.04 -4.18 -8.97
C ARG A 46 6.57 -4.01 -9.34
N LYS A 47 5.83 -5.12 -9.54
CA LYS A 47 4.42 -5.12 -9.91
C LYS A 47 3.55 -5.67 -8.80
N VAL A 48 2.31 -5.19 -8.78
CA VAL A 48 1.29 -5.61 -7.84
C VAL A 48 -0.01 -5.94 -8.55
N VAL A 49 -0.82 -6.76 -7.90
CA VAL A 49 -2.23 -6.94 -8.24
C VAL A 49 -3.07 -6.23 -7.19
N HIS A 50 -4.03 -5.40 -7.62
CA HIS A 50 -4.91 -4.69 -6.70
C HIS A 50 -6.32 -4.55 -7.24
N LEU A 51 -7.26 -4.27 -6.32
CA LEU A 51 -8.62 -3.90 -6.67
C LEU A 51 -8.64 -2.44 -7.14
N ALA A 52 -9.28 -2.16 -8.27
CA ALA A 52 -9.40 -0.82 -8.86
C ALA A 52 -10.87 -0.50 -9.13
N ALA A 53 -11.26 0.77 -9.01
CA ALA A 53 -12.56 1.24 -9.46
C ALA A 53 -12.59 1.32 -10.99
N ASP A 54 -13.78 1.22 -11.59
CA ASP A 54 -13.97 1.47 -13.04
C ASP A 54 -13.55 2.89 -13.44
N ARG A 55 -13.75 3.85 -12.52
CA ARG A 55 -13.32 5.23 -12.67
C ARG A 55 -12.61 5.67 -11.40
N ASP A 56 -11.33 5.97 -11.50
CA ASP A 56 -10.54 6.66 -10.47
C ASP A 56 -10.98 8.14 -10.32
N HIS A 57 -12.28 8.39 -10.30
CA HIS A 57 -12.84 9.68 -9.91
C HIS A 57 -13.20 9.59 -8.44
N LEU A 58 -12.79 10.60 -7.68
CA LEU A 58 -13.18 10.77 -6.30
C LEU A 58 -14.46 11.63 -6.31
N ALA A 59 -15.60 11.08 -5.90
CA ALA A 59 -16.76 11.91 -5.60
C ALA A 59 -16.62 12.37 -4.15
N ASP A 60 -16.45 13.68 -3.92
CA ASP A 60 -16.42 14.29 -2.59
C ASP A 60 -15.44 13.66 -1.59
N GLY A 61 -14.25 13.24 -2.04
CA GLY A 61 -13.25 12.65 -1.15
C GLY A 61 -13.41 11.14 -0.95
N ILE A 62 -14.49 10.53 -1.43
CA ILE A 62 -14.76 9.09 -1.27
C ILE A 62 -14.27 8.34 -2.52
N PRO A 63 -13.47 7.26 -2.34
CA PRO A 63 -13.13 6.38 -3.46
C PRO A 63 -14.41 5.85 -4.10
N MET A 64 -14.64 6.13 -5.38
CA MET A 64 -15.79 5.56 -6.11
C MET A 64 -15.79 4.03 -6.09
N ALA A 65 -14.66 3.37 -5.85
CA ALA A 65 -14.58 1.93 -5.56
C ALA A 65 -15.46 1.51 -4.37
N LEU A 66 -15.60 2.35 -3.34
CA LEU A 66 -16.44 2.08 -2.18
C LEU A 66 -17.93 2.21 -2.49
N MET A 67 -18.28 2.99 -3.53
CA MET A 67 -19.65 3.29 -3.94
C MET A 67 -20.09 2.53 -5.19
N SER A 68 -19.16 1.90 -5.91
CA SER A 68 -19.42 1.18 -7.15
C SER A 68 -19.71 -0.28 -6.87
N SER A 69 -20.80 -0.81 -7.43
CA SER A 69 -21.14 -2.24 -7.36
C SER A 69 -20.19 -3.15 -8.14
N ARG A 70 -19.24 -2.58 -8.88
CA ARG A 70 -18.24 -3.29 -9.68
C ARG A 70 -16.86 -2.72 -9.41
N ALA A 71 -15.93 -3.63 -9.17
CA ALA A 71 -14.51 -3.36 -9.04
C ALA A 71 -13.72 -4.33 -9.93
N PHE A 72 -12.57 -3.90 -10.41
CA PHE A 72 -11.73 -4.63 -11.34
C PHE A 72 -10.43 -5.05 -10.67
N ILE A 73 -9.90 -6.19 -11.07
CA ILE A 73 -8.55 -6.61 -10.68
C ILE A 73 -7.57 -6.11 -11.74
N LYS A 74 -6.59 -5.30 -11.33
CA LYS A 74 -5.54 -4.78 -12.22
C LYS A 74 -4.17 -5.26 -11.78
N LYS A 75 -3.27 -5.45 -12.74
CA LYS A 75 -1.84 -5.69 -12.52
C LYS A 75 -1.06 -4.47 -13.01
N ASP A 76 -0.52 -3.70 -12.08
CA ASP A 76 0.14 -2.42 -12.35
C ASP A 76 1.49 -2.33 -11.63
N TRP A 77 2.28 -1.31 -11.95
CA TRP A 77 3.53 -1.04 -11.25
C TRP A 77 3.24 -0.56 -9.83
N LEU A 78 3.99 -1.08 -8.86
CA LEU A 78 3.86 -0.69 -7.45
C LEU A 78 3.93 0.83 -7.28
N GLU A 79 4.84 1.48 -8.00
CA GLU A 79 5.02 2.93 -7.96
C GLU A 79 3.81 3.72 -8.50
N ASP A 80 3.13 3.22 -9.52
CA ASP A 80 1.93 3.84 -10.09
C ASP A 80 0.72 3.68 -9.17
N VAL A 81 0.65 2.54 -8.47
CA VAL A 81 -0.42 2.24 -7.50
C VAL A 81 -0.22 3.03 -6.21
N VAL A 82 1.01 3.10 -5.69
CA VAL A 82 1.36 3.84 -4.46
C VAL A 82 1.36 5.35 -4.68
N ARG A 83 1.86 5.82 -5.84
CA ARG A 83 2.05 7.24 -6.16
C ARG A 83 2.90 7.95 -5.11
N LYS A 84 2.29 8.87 -4.35
CA LYS A 84 2.93 9.68 -3.29
C LYS A 84 2.54 9.19 -1.90
N ASP A 85 1.71 8.16 -1.82
CA ASP A 85 1.23 7.63 -0.55
C ASP A 85 2.32 6.80 0.13
N ARG A 86 2.18 6.63 1.44
CA ARG A 86 3.03 5.71 2.19
C ARG A 86 2.46 4.30 2.06
N TYR A 87 3.32 3.29 2.09
CA TYR A 87 2.89 1.90 2.18
C TYR A 87 3.78 1.09 3.11
N ARG A 88 3.31 -0.08 3.52
CA ARG A 88 4.09 -1.10 4.23
C ARG A 88 3.67 -2.50 3.80
N VAL A 89 4.54 -3.49 4.02
CA VAL A 89 4.14 -4.90 3.99
C VAL A 89 3.37 -5.22 5.27
N ASN A 90 2.24 -5.92 5.15
CA ASN A 90 1.40 -6.32 6.27
C ASN A 90 0.72 -7.66 6.01
N ASN A 91 1.46 -8.76 6.24
CA ASN A 91 0.97 -10.12 6.16
C ASN A 91 0.32 -10.54 7.50
N LYS A 92 -0.75 -9.84 7.88
CA LYS A 92 -1.34 -9.91 9.24
C LYS A 92 -1.79 -11.31 9.69
N HIS A 93 -1.96 -12.24 8.76
CA HIS A 93 -2.58 -13.55 9.00
C HIS A 93 -1.69 -14.73 8.59
N ASP A 94 -0.38 -14.52 8.41
CA ASP A 94 0.56 -15.58 8.05
C ASP A 94 1.02 -16.44 9.25
N GLU A 95 0.52 -16.17 10.47
CA GLU A 95 0.74 -16.95 11.70
C GLU A 95 -0.50 -17.77 12.11
#